data_AF-A0A452SPA4-F1
#
_entry.id   AF-A0A452SPA4-F1
#
_cell.length_a   1.000
_cell.length_b   1.000
_cell.length_c   1.000
_cell.angle_alpha   90.00
_cell.angle_beta   90.00
_cell.angle_gamma   90.00
#
_symmetry.space_group_name_H-M   'P 1'
#
loop_
_entity.id
_entity.type
_entity.pdbx_description
1 polymer ?
#
loop_
_entity_poly.entity_id
_entity_poly.type
_entity_poly.pdbx_seq_one_letter_code
_entity_poly.pdbx_strand_id
1 'polypeptide(L)'
;MKLTYSYCLSGHPTLPCNVLKFKSTTIMLDCGLDMTSTLNFLPLPLVQSPRLSNLPGWSLKDGNAFLDKELKECSGHVFVDSVPEFCLPETELIDLSTVDVILISNYHCMMALPYITEHTGFTGTVYATEPTVQIGRLLMEELVNFIERVPKAQSASLWKNKDIQRLSYLIRP
;
A
#
# COMPACT_ATOMS: atom_id res chain seq x y z
N MET A 1 11.86 -4.65 33.84
CA MET A 1 11.89 -4.01 32.51
C MET A 1 10.47 -3.56 32.19
N LYS A 2 10.20 -2.25 32.06
CA LYS A 2 8.84 -1.73 31.87
C LYS A 2 8.74 -1.13 30.47
N LEU A 3 8.01 -1.79 29.59
CA LEU A 3 7.55 -1.22 28.31
C LEU A 3 6.42 -0.24 28.62
N THR A 4 6.46 0.93 28.00
CA THR A 4 5.59 2.05 28.42
C THR A 4 4.36 2.21 27.53
N TYR A 5 4.50 2.02 26.20
CA TYR A 5 3.40 2.04 25.24
C TYR A 5 3.72 1.15 24.03
N SER A 6 2.69 0.56 23.42
CA SER A 6 2.74 -0.18 22.15
C SER A 6 1.63 0.32 21.25
N TYR A 7 1.97 0.78 20.04
CA TYR A 7 1.01 1.15 19.00
C TYR A 7 1.17 0.19 17.83
N CYS A 8 0.06 -0.28 17.24
CA CYS A 8 0.08 -0.99 15.97
C CYS A 8 -0.32 0.01 14.87
N LEU A 9 0.60 0.29 13.95
CA LEU A 9 0.42 1.21 12.82
C LEU A 9 -0.14 0.51 11.57
N SER A 10 -0.42 -0.78 11.67
CA SER A 10 -0.97 -1.59 10.60
C SER A 10 -2.41 -1.99 10.93
N GLY A 11 -3.31 -1.81 9.96
CA GLY A 11 -4.65 -2.38 9.98
C GLY A 11 -4.69 -3.87 9.62
N HIS A 12 -3.57 -4.43 9.15
CA HIS A 12 -3.49 -5.81 8.67
C HIS A 12 -2.89 -6.74 9.74
N PRO A 13 -3.61 -7.80 10.16
CA PRO A 13 -3.19 -8.65 11.29
C PRO A 13 -1.89 -9.44 11.04
N THR A 14 -1.47 -9.59 9.78
CA THR A 14 -0.24 -10.32 9.41
C THR A 14 0.94 -9.43 9.03
N LEU A 15 0.77 -8.11 9.05
CA LEU A 15 1.85 -7.14 8.77
C LEU A 15 1.99 -6.20 9.97
N PRO A 16 2.38 -6.70 11.15
CA PRO A 16 2.45 -5.87 12.34
C PRO A 16 3.55 -4.82 12.20
N CYS A 17 3.17 -3.54 12.21
CA CYS A 17 4.10 -2.40 12.33
C CYS A 17 3.94 -1.85 13.74
N ASN A 18 4.81 -2.24 14.68
CA ASN A 18 4.62 -1.91 16.09
C ASN A 18 5.59 -0.83 16.56
N VAL A 19 5.12 0.17 17.28
CA VAL A 19 5.98 1.16 17.92
C VAL A 19 5.98 0.95 19.42
N LEU A 20 7.17 0.73 19.98
CA LEU A 20 7.43 0.46 21.38
C LEU A 20 8.27 1.60 21.97
N LYS A 21 7.90 2.05 23.18
CA LYS A 21 8.71 3.01 23.93
C LYS A 21 9.42 2.36 25.10
N PHE A 22 10.75 2.41 25.08
CA PHE A 22 11.61 1.94 26.16
C PHE A 22 12.49 3.09 26.66
N LYS A 23 12.27 3.51 27.91
CA LYS A 23 12.90 4.72 28.48
C LYS A 23 12.65 5.94 27.58
N SER A 24 13.72 6.60 27.14
CA SER A 24 13.70 7.73 26.21
C SER A 24 13.86 7.32 24.74
N THR A 25 13.81 6.02 24.44
CA THR A 25 14.00 5.50 23.07
C THR A 25 12.68 4.98 22.51
N THR A 26 12.31 5.49 21.33
CA THR A 26 11.16 5.05 20.55
C THR A 26 11.64 4.10 19.46
N ILE A 27 11.17 2.86 19.52
CA ILE A 27 11.60 1.77 18.64
C ILE A 27 10.41 1.33 17.81
N MET A 28 10.52 1.41 16.48
CA MET A 28 9.58 0.80 15.56
C MET A 28 10.07 -0.59 15.17
N LEU A 29 9.20 -1.58 15.27
CA LEU A 29 9.39 -2.94 14.79
C LEU A 29 8.62 -3.07 13.49
N ASP A 30 9.36 -3.33 12.42
CA ASP A 30 8.84 -3.57 11.07
C ASP A 30 8.07 -2.39 10.45
N CYS A 31 8.19 -2.24 9.14
CA CYS A 31 7.48 -1.28 8.30
C CYS A 31 7.03 -1.97 7.01
N GLY A 32 6.12 -2.94 7.18
CA GLY A 32 5.46 -3.62 6.06
C GLY A 32 4.56 -2.67 5.27
N LEU A 33 4.34 -3.01 4.00
CA LEU A 33 3.38 -2.34 3.13
C LEU A 33 2.21 -3.28 2.89
N ASP A 34 0.98 -2.81 3.13
CA ASP A 34 -0.19 -3.60 2.84
C ASP A 34 -0.47 -3.58 1.33
N MET A 35 -0.31 -4.75 0.70
CA MET A 35 -0.55 -4.93 -0.73
C MET A 35 -1.97 -5.43 -1.03
N THR A 36 -2.80 -5.70 -0.02
CA THR A 36 -4.18 -6.18 -0.26
C THR A 36 -5.02 -5.18 -1.04
N SER A 37 -4.76 -3.87 -0.89
CA SER A 37 -5.40 -2.81 -1.67
C SER A 37 -5.20 -2.99 -3.19
N THR A 38 -4.08 -3.58 -3.61
CA THR A 38 -3.79 -3.84 -5.03
C THR A 38 -4.75 -4.86 -5.66
N LEU A 39 -5.40 -5.71 -4.87
CA LEU A 39 -6.39 -6.68 -5.34
C LEU A 39 -7.68 -6.01 -5.85
N ASN A 40 -7.90 -4.74 -5.52
CA ASN A 40 -9.01 -3.94 -6.04
C ASN A 40 -8.75 -3.39 -7.46
N PHE A 41 -7.54 -3.55 -7.98
CA PHE A 41 -7.15 -3.04 -9.30
C PHE A 41 -7.18 -4.15 -10.34
N LEU A 42 -7.43 -3.80 -11.59
CA LEU A 42 -7.25 -4.74 -12.69
C LEU A 42 -5.79 -5.19 -12.77
N PRO A 43 -5.53 -6.46 -13.11
CA PRO A 43 -4.18 -6.93 -13.30
C PRO A 43 -3.51 -6.14 -14.42
N LEU A 44 -2.21 -5.95 -14.26
CA LEU A 44 -1.35 -5.18 -15.14
C LEU A 44 -0.58 -6.14 -16.08
N PRO A 45 -1.11 -6.50 -17.26
CA PRO A 45 -0.47 -7.49 -18.10
C PRO A 45 0.68 -6.86 -18.91
N LEU A 46 1.82 -7.56 -18.97
CA LEU A 46 2.96 -7.16 -19.83
C LEU A 46 2.59 -7.08 -21.32
N VAL A 47 1.54 -7.80 -21.72
CA VAL A 47 1.01 -7.83 -23.09
C VAL A 47 -0.47 -7.52 -23.05
N GLN A 48 -0.94 -6.66 -23.95
CA GLN A 48 -2.35 -6.28 -24.02
C GLN A 48 -3.27 -7.50 -24.13
N SER A 49 -4.26 -7.57 -23.24
CA SER A 49 -5.27 -8.64 -23.23
C SER A 49 -6.60 -8.07 -23.69
N PRO A 50 -7.16 -8.54 -24.83
CA PRO A 50 -8.49 -8.14 -25.27
C PRO A 50 -9.59 -8.45 -24.24
N ARG A 51 -9.36 -9.47 -23.39
CA ARG A 51 -10.30 -9.83 -22.33
C ARG A 51 -10.38 -8.75 -21.25
N LEU A 52 -9.26 -8.12 -20.91
CA LEU A 52 -9.20 -7.06 -19.90
C LEU A 52 -9.64 -5.72 -20.49
N SER A 53 -9.16 -5.36 -21.68
CA SER A 53 -9.50 -4.08 -22.32
C SER A 53 -10.99 -3.95 -22.65
N ASN A 54 -11.65 -5.08 -22.96
CA ASN A 54 -13.06 -5.11 -23.33
C ASN A 54 -13.99 -5.39 -22.13
N LEU A 55 -13.48 -5.35 -20.90
CA LEU A 55 -14.35 -5.44 -19.72
C LEU A 55 -15.36 -4.28 -19.73
N PRO A 56 -16.64 -4.57 -19.38
CA PRO A 56 -17.66 -3.54 -19.30
C PRO A 56 -17.27 -2.51 -18.23
N GLY A 57 -17.52 -1.23 -18.52
CA GLY A 57 -17.42 -0.17 -17.53
C GLY A 57 -18.49 -0.34 -16.47
N TRP A 58 -18.14 -0.08 -15.21
CA TRP A 58 -19.13 -0.04 -14.14
C TRP A 58 -19.87 1.29 -14.17
N SER A 59 -21.20 1.25 -14.07
CA SER A 59 -22.04 2.44 -14.07
C SER A 59 -23.10 2.36 -12.98
N LEU A 60 -23.38 3.49 -12.33
CA LEU A 60 -24.49 3.58 -11.39
C LEU A 60 -25.83 3.58 -12.15
N LYS A 61 -26.81 2.81 -11.66
CA LYS A 61 -28.15 2.70 -12.26
C LYS A 61 -28.90 4.04 -12.34
N ASP A 62 -28.47 5.05 -11.58
CA ASP A 62 -29.06 6.39 -11.54
C ASP A 62 -28.39 7.42 -12.49
N GLY A 63 -27.56 6.96 -13.44
CA GLY A 63 -27.21 7.74 -14.64
C GLY A 63 -26.23 8.91 -14.48
N ASN A 64 -25.72 9.19 -13.27
CA ASN A 64 -25.01 10.44 -12.98
C ASN A 64 -23.49 10.34 -12.71
N ALA A 65 -22.83 9.22 -13.01
CA ALA A 65 -21.39 9.09 -12.77
C ALA A 65 -20.62 8.59 -14.01
N PHE A 66 -19.74 9.45 -14.55
CA PHE A 66 -18.73 9.20 -15.61
C PHE A 66 -17.59 8.26 -15.14
N LEU A 67 -17.92 7.19 -14.40
CA LEU A 67 -16.95 6.24 -13.84
C LEU A 67 -16.68 5.04 -14.75
N ASP A 68 -17.40 4.95 -15.87
CA ASP A 68 -17.26 3.90 -16.89
C ASP A 68 -15.83 3.76 -17.43
N LYS A 69 -15.03 4.82 -17.31
CA LYS A 69 -13.61 4.87 -17.71
C LYS A 69 -12.63 4.49 -16.61
N GLU A 70 -13.00 4.59 -15.34
CA GLU A 70 -12.10 4.29 -14.20
C GLU A 70 -12.42 2.94 -13.54
N LEU A 71 -13.66 2.49 -13.64
CA LEU A 71 -14.14 1.28 -12.98
C LEU A 71 -14.62 0.26 -14.01
N LYS A 72 -14.21 -0.99 -13.83
CA LYS A 72 -14.55 -2.12 -14.69
C LYS A 72 -15.24 -3.20 -13.89
N GLU A 73 -16.24 -3.84 -14.48
CA GLU A 73 -16.96 -4.94 -13.84
C GLU A 73 -16.55 -6.29 -14.44
N CYS A 74 -16.25 -7.27 -13.60
CA CYS A 74 -16.00 -8.65 -14.01
C CYS A 74 -16.62 -9.61 -12.98
N SER A 75 -17.56 -10.45 -13.43
CA SER A 75 -18.22 -11.47 -12.60
C SER A 75 -18.81 -10.90 -11.28
N GLY A 76 -19.47 -9.74 -11.35
CA GLY A 76 -20.07 -9.08 -10.20
C GLY A 76 -19.09 -8.40 -9.24
N HIS A 77 -17.80 -8.35 -9.59
CA HIS A 77 -16.77 -7.61 -8.85
C HIS A 77 -16.39 -6.36 -9.63
N VAL A 78 -16.12 -5.28 -8.90
CA VAL A 78 -15.71 -3.99 -9.46
C VAL A 78 -14.22 -3.79 -9.22
N PHE A 79 -13.49 -3.45 -10.27
CA PHE A 79 -12.06 -3.22 -10.24
C PHE A 79 -11.73 -1.81 -10.75
N VAL A 80 -10.67 -1.23 -10.20
CA VAL A 80 -10.11 0.04 -10.68
C VAL A 80 -9.21 -0.24 -11.88
N ASP A 81 -9.49 0.40 -13.01
CA ASP A 81 -8.69 0.35 -14.24
C ASP A 81 -7.61 1.43 -14.21
N SER A 82 -6.63 1.24 -13.32
CA SER A 82 -5.52 2.17 -13.07
C SER A 82 -4.29 1.42 -12.60
N VAL A 83 -3.16 2.12 -12.54
CA VAL A 83 -1.98 1.63 -11.82
C VAL A 83 -2.36 1.32 -10.36
N PRO A 84 -2.00 0.14 -9.82
CA PRO A 84 -2.27 -0.21 -8.43
C PRO A 84 -1.67 0.79 -7.44
N GLU A 85 -2.44 1.11 -6.41
CA GLU A 85 -2.01 1.96 -5.31
C GLU A 85 -1.86 1.15 -4.02
N PHE A 86 -0.78 1.41 -3.29
CA PHE A 86 -0.49 0.75 -2.02
C PHE A 86 -1.02 1.57 -0.85
N CYS A 87 -1.54 0.89 0.17
CA CYS A 87 -1.92 1.53 1.42
C CYS A 87 -0.69 1.67 2.32
N LEU A 88 -0.33 2.92 2.60
CA LEU A 88 0.77 3.23 3.52
C LEU A 88 0.36 2.95 4.97
N PRO A 89 1.32 2.66 5.87
CA PRO A 89 1.06 2.59 7.30
C PRO A 89 0.37 3.87 7.81
N GLU A 90 -0.45 3.75 8.84
CA GLU A 90 -1.26 4.86 9.34
C GLU A 90 -0.40 5.90 10.07
N THR A 91 0.17 6.85 9.32
CA THR A 91 1.08 7.88 9.85
C THR A 91 0.37 8.93 10.70
N GLU A 92 -0.96 8.99 10.68
CA GLU A 92 -1.72 9.94 11.51
C GLU A 92 -1.66 9.59 13.01
N LEU A 93 -1.35 8.33 13.35
CA LEU A 93 -1.30 7.88 14.75
C LEU A 93 -0.01 8.29 15.46
N ILE A 94 1.11 8.41 14.73
CA ILE A 94 2.45 8.68 15.27
C ILE A 94 3.24 9.60 14.35
N ASP A 95 3.86 10.62 14.95
CA ASP A 95 4.92 11.39 14.31
C ASP A 95 6.21 10.55 14.22
N LEU A 96 6.49 10.04 13.02
CA LEU A 96 7.63 9.18 12.74
C LEU A 96 8.99 9.90 12.85
N SER A 97 9.02 11.24 12.93
CA SER A 97 10.24 11.99 13.24
C SER A 97 10.74 11.73 14.67
N THR A 98 9.85 11.25 15.56
CA THR A 98 10.17 10.90 16.95
C THR A 98 10.70 9.47 17.14
N VAL A 99 10.76 8.69 16.06
CA VAL A 99 11.26 7.31 16.09
C VAL A 99 12.79 7.34 16.01
N ASP A 100 13.46 6.80 17.03
CA ASP A 100 14.92 6.77 17.10
C ASP A 100 15.50 5.57 16.33
N VAL A 101 14.76 4.46 16.31
CA VAL A 101 15.24 3.19 15.76
C VAL A 101 14.12 2.45 15.03
N ILE A 102 14.43 1.92 13.84
CA ILE A 102 13.59 0.92 13.16
C ILE A 102 14.33 -0.41 13.17
N LEU A 103 13.70 -1.47 13.66
CA LEU A 103 14.22 -2.85 13.60
C LEU A 103 13.42 -3.64 12.58
N ILE A 104 14.11 -4.20 11.58
CA ILE A 104 13.50 -5.03 10.54
C ILE A 104 13.73 -6.51 10.86
N SER A 105 12.65 -7.26 11.02
CA SER A 105 12.67 -8.69 11.35
C SER A 105 12.82 -9.59 10.11
N ASN A 106 12.29 -9.16 8.97
CA ASN A 106 12.24 -9.92 7.72
C ASN A 106 12.28 -8.99 6.49
N TYR A 107 12.75 -9.48 5.35
CA TYR A 107 12.84 -8.73 4.10
C TYR A 107 11.48 -8.25 3.56
N HIS A 108 10.37 -8.93 3.87
CA HIS A 108 9.03 -8.45 3.51
C HIS A 108 8.56 -7.25 4.36
N CYS A 109 9.14 -7.08 5.54
CA CYS A 109 8.73 -6.09 6.52
C CYS A 109 9.42 -4.72 6.35
N MET A 110 10.06 -4.46 5.21
CA MET A 110 10.71 -3.18 4.93
C MET A 110 10.15 -2.46 3.69
N MET A 111 9.02 -2.93 3.16
CA MET A 111 8.45 -2.39 1.92
C MET A 111 7.95 -0.95 2.05
N ALA A 112 7.57 -0.51 3.26
CA ALA A 112 7.20 0.88 3.51
C ALA A 112 8.41 1.76 3.91
N LEU A 113 9.60 1.18 4.08
CA LEU A 113 10.78 1.88 4.58
C LEU A 113 11.15 3.12 3.76
N PRO A 114 11.17 3.09 2.40
CA PRO A 114 11.50 4.27 1.60
C PRO A 114 10.52 5.44 1.85
N TYR A 115 9.24 5.15 2.10
CA TYR A 115 8.26 6.20 2.42
C TYR A 115 8.54 6.84 3.78
N ILE A 116 8.94 6.04 4.76
CA ILE A 116 9.29 6.53 6.10
C ILE A 116 10.55 7.41 6.04
N THR A 117 11.61 6.92 5.38
CA THR A 117 12.89 7.65 5.34
C THR A 117 12.80 8.94 4.54
N GLU A 118 12.03 8.98 3.44
CA GLU A 118 11.98 10.13 2.53
C GLU A 118 10.84 11.11 2.82
N HIS A 119 9.75 10.68 3.47
CA HIS A 119 8.52 11.50 3.56
C HIS A 119 8.02 11.81 4.97
N THR A 120 8.65 11.30 6.03
CA THR A 120 8.13 11.45 7.41
C THR A 120 9.09 12.14 8.38
N GLY A 121 10.24 12.64 7.89
CA GLY A 121 11.24 13.32 8.73
C GLY A 121 12.00 12.40 9.67
N PHE A 122 11.95 11.08 9.46
CA PHE A 122 12.72 10.12 10.23
C PHE A 122 14.22 10.36 10.08
N THR A 123 14.92 10.47 11.20
CA THR A 123 16.39 10.68 11.25
C THR A 123 17.10 9.63 12.12
N GLY A 124 16.36 8.63 12.58
CA GLY A 124 16.87 7.54 13.39
C GLY A 124 17.72 6.54 12.60
N THR A 125 18.08 5.44 13.26
CA THR A 125 18.87 4.37 12.65
C THR A 125 18.02 3.14 12.33
N VAL A 126 18.20 2.57 11.15
CA VAL A 126 17.58 1.31 10.75
C VAL A 126 18.55 0.15 11.02
N TYR A 127 18.11 -0.86 11.76
CA TYR A 127 18.87 -2.10 11.94
C TYR A 127 18.14 -3.26 11.26
N ALA A 128 18.92 -4.02 10.50
CA ALA A 128 18.50 -5.23 9.83
C ALA A 128 19.74 -6.15 9.69
N THR A 129 19.52 -7.44 9.45
CA THR A 129 20.61 -8.34 9.09
C THR A 129 20.98 -8.17 7.62
N GLU A 130 22.24 -8.44 7.25
CA GLU A 130 22.71 -8.33 5.87
C GLU A 130 21.84 -9.09 4.86
N PRO A 131 21.42 -10.36 5.10
CA PRO A 131 20.55 -11.07 4.16
C PRO A 131 19.18 -10.40 3.98
N THR A 132 18.61 -9.85 5.05
CA THR A 132 17.33 -9.12 5.01
C THR A 132 17.44 -7.88 4.13
N VAL A 133 18.55 -7.11 4.26
CA VAL A 133 18.78 -5.91 3.46
C VAL A 133 18.94 -6.25 1.98
N GLN A 134 19.76 -7.26 1.65
CA GLN A 134 20.01 -7.63 0.26
C GLN A 134 18.73 -8.13 -0.44
N ILE A 135 17.98 -9.02 0.20
CA ILE A 135 16.74 -9.56 -0.38
C ILE A 135 15.67 -8.47 -0.45
N GLY A 136 15.51 -7.66 0.59
CA GLY A 136 14.54 -6.57 0.60
C GLY A 136 14.83 -5.53 -0.48
N ARG A 137 16.11 -5.22 -0.74
CA ARG A 137 16.51 -4.33 -1.84
C ARG A 137 16.10 -4.91 -3.20
N LEU A 138 16.42 -6.17 -3.47
CA LEU A 138 16.01 -6.84 -4.71
C LEU A 138 14.50 -6.86 -4.88
N LEU A 139 13.75 -7.10 -3.80
CA LEU A 139 12.29 -7.11 -3.83
C LEU A 139 11.71 -5.72 -4.14
N MET A 140 12.25 -4.66 -3.54
CA MET A 140 11.85 -3.28 -3.83
C MET A 140 12.20 -2.87 -5.27
N GLU A 141 13.41 -3.20 -5.73
CA GLU A 141 13.85 -2.96 -7.11
C GLU A 141 12.94 -3.67 -8.12
N GLU A 142 12.64 -4.95 -7.90
CA GLU A 142 11.77 -5.73 -8.79
C GLU A 142 10.34 -5.20 -8.80
N LEU A 143 9.81 -4.78 -7.65
CA LEU A 143 8.46 -4.20 -7.57
C LEU A 143 8.35 -2.93 -8.43
N VAL A 144 9.31 -2.02 -8.33
CA VAL A 144 9.35 -0.79 -9.13
C VAL A 144 9.51 -1.14 -10.62
N ASN A 145 10.48 -2.01 -10.95
CA ASN A 145 10.70 -2.46 -12.33
C ASN A 145 9.43 -3.08 -12.94
N PHE A 146 8.70 -3.89 -12.18
CA PHE A 146 7.46 -4.51 -12.64
C PHE A 146 6.40 -3.46 -12.98
N ILE A 147 6.16 -2.50 -12.09
CA ILE A 147 5.17 -1.43 -12.29
C ILE A 147 5.53 -0.53 -13.47
N GLU A 148 6.82 -0.19 -13.63
CA GLU A 148 7.28 0.69 -14.71
C GLU A 148 7.23 0.05 -16.10
N ARG A 149 7.38 -1.28 -16.18
CA ARG A 149 7.36 -2.02 -17.45
C ARG A 149 5.97 -2.21 -18.03
N VAL A 150 4.92 -2.09 -17.23
CA VAL A 150 3.54 -2.32 -17.71
C VAL A 150 2.95 -1.02 -18.30
N PRO A 151 2.24 -1.10 -19.44
CA PRO A 151 1.46 0.03 -19.95
C PRO A 151 0.47 0.55 -18.90
N LYS A 152 0.55 1.84 -18.56
CA LYS A 152 -0.38 2.46 -17.61
C LYS A 152 -1.76 2.59 -18.25
N ALA A 153 -2.76 1.88 -17.72
CA ALA A 153 -4.10 1.79 -18.29
C ALA A 153 -4.81 3.15 -18.35
N GLN A 154 -4.74 3.91 -17.26
CA GLN A 154 -5.11 5.33 -17.12
C GLN A 154 -4.71 5.73 -15.69
N SER A 155 -4.66 7.02 -15.36
CA SER A 155 -4.63 7.45 -13.95
C SER A 155 -6.07 7.69 -13.49
N ALA A 156 -6.58 6.85 -12.59
CA ALA A 156 -7.92 7.01 -12.02
C ALA A 156 -7.86 7.74 -10.68
N SER A 157 -8.74 8.72 -10.48
CA SER A 157 -8.78 9.53 -9.25
C SER A 157 -10.17 9.71 -8.68
N LEU A 158 -11.22 9.60 -9.51
CA LEU A 158 -12.60 9.80 -9.12
C LEU A 158 -13.09 8.68 -8.20
N TRP A 159 -12.59 7.45 -8.39
CA TRP A 159 -12.89 6.30 -7.53
C TRP A 159 -12.57 6.53 -6.04
N LYS A 160 -11.68 7.47 -5.72
CA LYS A 160 -11.29 7.81 -4.33
C LYS A 160 -12.34 8.63 -3.59
N ASN A 161 -13.37 9.13 -4.26
CA ASN A 161 -14.45 9.85 -3.62
C ASN A 161 -15.18 8.92 -2.63
N LYS A 162 -15.36 9.38 -1.38
CA LYS A 162 -16.02 8.59 -0.32
C LYS A 162 -17.43 8.15 -0.69
N ASP A 163 -18.16 8.95 -1.46
CA ASP A 163 -19.50 8.59 -1.93
C ASP A 163 -19.42 7.44 -2.94
N ILE A 164 -18.41 7.43 -3.81
CA ILE A 164 -18.18 6.37 -4.80
C ILE A 164 -17.72 5.08 -4.11
N GLN A 165 -16.79 5.16 -3.15
CA GLN A 165 -16.33 4.00 -2.38
C GLN A 165 -17.50 3.35 -1.62
N ARG A 166 -18.38 4.16 -1.00
CA ARG A 166 -19.59 3.67 -0.33
C ARG A 166 -20.56 2.96 -1.28
N LEU A 167 -20.74 3.49 -2.49
CA LEU A 167 -21.63 2.92 -3.51
C LEU A 167 -21.05 1.66 -4.17
N SER A 168 -19.72 1.56 -4.26
CA SER A 168 -19.04 0.43 -4.89
C SER A 168 -19.06 -0.85 -4.05
N TYR A 169 -19.37 -0.77 -2.74
CA TYR A 169 -19.41 -1.84 -1.72
C TYR A 169 -18.21 -2.82 -1.64
N LEU A 170 -17.33 -2.84 -2.64
CA LEU A 170 -16.36 -3.90 -2.93
C LEU A 170 -14.92 -3.34 -3.07
N ILE A 171 -14.75 -2.05 -3.36
CA ILE A 171 -13.43 -1.40 -3.36
C ILE A 171 -13.22 -0.75 -2.00
N ARG A 172 -12.61 -1.49 -1.07
CA ARG A 172 -12.12 -0.91 0.19
C ARG A 172 -10.61 -0.69 0.06
N PRO A 173 -10.11 0.55 0.26
CA PRO A 173 -8.68 0.77 0.44
C PRO A 173 -8.18 0.00 1.67
#